data_AF-A0A8R2JUQ6-F1
#
_entry.id   AF-A0A8R2JUQ6-F1
#
_cell.length_a   1.000
_cell.length_b   1.000
_cell.length_c   1.000
_cell.angle_alpha   90.00
_cell.angle_beta   90.00
_cell.angle_gamma   90.00
#
_symmetry.space_group_name_H-M   'P 1'
#
loop_
_entity.id
_entity.type
_entity.pdbx_description
1 polymer ?
#
loop_
_entity_poly.entity_id
_entity_poly.type
_entity_poly.pdbx_seq_one_letter_code
_entity_poly.pdbx_strand_id
1 'polypeptide(L)'
;MKLKRMNGKSYVGYNRQGNKVFQNIDRESRSIKAACTSLKCLKSMVRYCNIFLENERLKMFEHFWQCNWDEKKTFCINMINKKETKRLTTIFGTESRRHFSYTYYLKSNEIKYPVCKVMFLNTFGLKEWMVRNWLDSSFNGLPNIKNIRKQPIELDIIDDPQLEEVSPRRSVQLRQDHLIQWFDSLAKMPSHYCRKNK
;
A
#
# COMPACT_ATOMS: atom_id res chain seq x y z
N MET A 1 -3.04 21.72 8.11
CA MET A 1 -2.42 20.56 8.80
C MET A 1 -2.44 19.27 7.98
N LYS A 2 -3.62 18.77 7.54
CA LYS A 2 -3.76 17.48 6.83
C LYS A 2 -2.87 17.37 5.58
N LEU A 3 -2.88 18.39 4.72
CA LEU A 3 -2.05 18.44 3.51
C LEU A 3 -0.55 18.51 3.80
N LYS A 4 -0.12 19.32 4.78
CA LYS A 4 1.29 19.39 5.23
C LYS A 4 1.79 18.02 5.70
N ARG A 5 1.02 17.34 6.57
CA ARG A 5 1.33 15.99 7.04
C ARG A 5 1.35 14.97 5.90
N MET A 6 0.38 15.06 4.98
CA MET A 6 0.31 14.18 3.81
C MET A 6 1.57 14.32 2.96
N ASN A 7 2.01 15.55 2.67
CA ASN A 7 3.17 15.82 1.83
C ASN A 7 4.51 15.71 2.57
N GLY A 8 4.51 15.23 3.82
CA GLY A 8 5.72 15.09 4.63
C GLY A 8 6.37 16.42 5.03
N LYS A 9 5.64 17.54 4.99
CA LYS A 9 6.13 18.85 5.46
C LYS A 9 5.99 18.96 6.99
N SER A 10 6.72 19.90 7.60
CA SER A 10 6.58 20.17 9.02
C SER A 10 5.16 20.64 9.38
N TYR A 11 4.68 20.26 10.56
CA TYR A 11 3.34 20.62 11.04
C TYR A 11 3.23 20.54 12.56
N VAL A 12 2.34 21.35 13.13
CA VAL A 12 1.95 21.25 14.54
C VAL A 12 0.96 20.09 14.72
N GLY A 13 1.38 19.06 15.45
CA GLY A 13 0.62 17.85 15.75
C GLY A 13 0.07 17.82 17.16
N TYR A 14 -0.67 16.75 17.46
CA TYR A 14 -1.29 16.54 18.76
C TYR A 14 -0.36 15.81 19.75
N ASN A 15 -0.48 16.21 21.01
CA ASN A 15 0.09 15.59 22.21
C ASN A 15 -1.04 15.15 23.14
N ARG A 16 -0.85 14.06 23.87
CA ARG A 16 -1.76 13.65 24.95
C ARG A 16 -1.01 13.74 26.28
N GLN A 17 -1.57 14.50 27.21
CA GLN A 17 -1.09 14.57 28.60
C GLN A 17 -2.27 14.16 29.50
N GLY A 18 -2.25 12.90 29.94
CA GLY A 18 -3.40 12.27 30.60
C GLY A 18 -4.64 12.26 29.69
N ASN A 19 -5.75 12.80 30.19
CA ASN A 19 -7.02 12.89 29.46
C ASN A 19 -7.14 14.11 28.54
N LYS A 20 -6.16 15.04 28.55
CA LYS A 20 -6.20 16.26 27.73
C LYS A 20 -5.38 16.09 26.46
N VAL A 21 -5.90 16.63 25.34
CA VAL A 21 -5.23 16.62 24.04
C VAL A 21 -4.87 18.06 23.66
N PHE A 22 -3.60 18.29 23.38
CA PHE A 22 -3.07 19.61 22.99
C PHE A 22 -2.50 19.55 21.58
N GLN A 23 -2.62 20.62 20.80
CA GLN A 23 -2.03 20.72 19.46
C GLN A 23 -0.82 21.64 19.49
N ASN A 24 0.26 21.17 20.11
CA ASN A 24 1.43 22.00 20.42
C ASN A 24 2.77 21.30 20.19
N ILE A 25 2.79 20.15 19.51
CA ILE A 25 4.05 19.47 19.18
C ILE A 25 4.43 19.77 17.73
N ASP A 26 5.57 20.41 17.53
CA ASP A 26 6.17 20.50 16.22
C ASP A 26 6.64 19.14 15.73
N ARG A 27 6.19 18.78 14.54
CA ARG A 27 6.63 17.59 13.81
C ARG A 27 7.48 18.06 12.64
N GLU A 28 8.72 17.61 12.61
CA GLU A 28 9.65 17.88 11.53
C GLU A 28 9.14 17.36 10.18
N SER A 29 9.65 17.97 9.11
CA SER A 29 9.47 17.43 7.77
C SER A 29 10.11 16.04 7.67
N ARG A 30 9.59 15.25 6.74
CA ARG A 30 10.18 13.98 6.34
C ARG A 30 11.40 14.29 5.49
N SER A 31 12.43 13.49 5.69
CA SER A 31 13.65 13.51 4.89
C SER A 31 14.08 12.09 4.60
N ILE A 32 14.80 11.94 3.48
CA ILE A 32 15.57 10.73 3.21
C ILE A 32 16.64 10.57 4.29
N LYS A 33 16.89 9.34 4.71
CA LYS A 33 17.96 8.99 5.66
C LYS A 33 19.07 8.23 4.94
N ALA A 34 20.22 8.10 5.60
CA ALA A 34 21.36 7.34 5.10
C ALA A 34 20.95 5.96 4.56
N ALA A 35 21.53 5.57 3.42
CA ALA A 35 21.36 4.24 2.86
C ALA A 35 21.82 3.15 3.83
N CYS A 36 21.34 1.94 3.62
CA CYS A 36 21.86 0.80 4.37
C CYS A 36 23.31 0.49 3.97
N THR A 37 24.25 0.69 4.88
CA THR A 37 25.68 0.37 4.70
C THR A 37 26.10 -0.92 5.42
N SER A 38 25.16 -1.71 5.94
CA SER A 38 25.50 -2.92 6.70
C SER A 38 26.31 -3.91 5.87
N LEU A 39 27.40 -4.44 6.44
CA LEU A 39 28.24 -5.48 5.79
C LEU A 39 27.44 -6.70 5.33
N LYS A 40 26.37 -7.06 6.08
CA LYS A 40 25.46 -8.14 5.70
C LYS A 40 24.75 -7.88 4.38
N CYS A 41 24.30 -6.64 4.13
CA CYS A 41 23.68 -6.30 2.85
C CYS A 41 24.72 -6.07 1.75
N LEU A 42 25.93 -5.63 2.11
CA LEU A 42 27.04 -5.50 1.16
C LEU A 42 27.45 -6.85 0.55
N LYS A 43 27.56 -7.89 1.38
CA LYS A 43 27.95 -9.25 0.97
C LYS A 43 26.79 -10.12 0.49
N SER A 44 25.57 -9.60 0.49
CA SER A 44 24.37 -10.41 0.24
C SER A 44 24.09 -10.53 -1.26
N MET A 45 24.04 -11.77 -1.77
CA MET A 45 23.63 -12.04 -3.16
C MET A 45 22.11 -11.95 -3.37
N VAL A 46 21.33 -11.86 -2.29
CA VAL A 46 19.86 -11.86 -2.32
C VAL A 46 19.24 -10.52 -1.91
N ARG A 47 20.06 -9.51 -1.63
CA ARG A 47 19.61 -8.16 -1.25
C ARG A 47 20.45 -7.15 -1.99
N TYR A 48 19.77 -6.27 -2.69
CA TYR A 48 20.40 -5.33 -3.59
C TYR A 48 20.32 -3.92 -2.99
N CYS A 49 20.72 -3.76 -1.73
CA CYS A 49 20.71 -2.41 -1.13
C CYS A 49 21.67 -1.48 -1.88
N ASN A 50 22.83 -1.97 -2.32
CA ASN A 50 23.90 -1.11 -2.84
C ASN A 50 23.72 -0.72 -4.31
N ILE A 51 22.70 -1.24 -5.01
CA ILE A 51 22.45 -0.84 -6.41
C ILE A 51 21.79 0.53 -6.49
N PHE A 52 21.10 0.95 -5.42
CA PHE A 52 20.33 2.20 -5.40
C PHE A 52 21.22 3.36 -4.99
N LEU A 53 21.48 4.24 -5.95
CA LEU A 53 22.22 5.47 -5.72
C LEU A 53 21.37 6.50 -4.97
N GLU A 54 22.03 7.46 -4.31
CA GLU A 54 21.32 8.46 -3.49
C GLU A 54 20.32 9.30 -4.30
N ASN A 55 20.67 9.65 -5.54
CA ASN A 55 19.81 10.39 -6.45
C ASN A 55 18.56 9.59 -6.86
N GLU A 56 18.66 8.29 -7.10
CA GLU A 56 17.52 7.42 -7.37
C GLU A 56 16.60 7.33 -6.15
N ARG A 57 17.18 7.15 -4.96
CA ARG A 57 16.43 7.13 -3.70
C ARG A 57 15.72 8.46 -3.46
N LEU A 58 16.34 9.58 -3.79
CA LEU A 58 15.73 10.91 -3.67
C LEU A 58 14.54 11.06 -4.61
N LYS A 59 14.65 10.65 -5.88
CA LYS A 59 13.51 10.64 -6.82
C LYS A 59 12.35 9.80 -6.30
N MET A 60 12.64 8.61 -5.76
CA MET A 60 11.63 7.75 -5.13
C MET A 60 10.96 8.44 -3.94
N PHE A 61 11.75 9.11 -3.09
CA PHE A 61 11.26 9.84 -1.93
C PHE A 61 10.32 10.97 -2.34
N GLU A 62 10.74 11.82 -3.28
CA GLU A 62 9.96 12.96 -3.75
C GLU A 62 8.64 12.54 -4.37
N HIS A 63 8.68 11.58 -5.30
CA HIS A 63 7.48 11.02 -5.91
C HIS A 63 6.55 10.41 -4.86
N PHE A 64 7.10 9.61 -3.93
CA PHE A 64 6.31 9.01 -2.86
C PHE A 64 5.61 10.07 -2.02
N TRP A 65 6.28 11.18 -1.65
CA TRP A 65 5.66 12.20 -0.79
C TRP A 65 4.70 13.14 -1.52
N GLN A 66 4.74 13.21 -2.86
CA GLN A 66 3.72 13.88 -3.68
C GLN A 66 2.38 13.13 -3.70
N CYS A 67 2.39 11.81 -3.54
CA CYS A 67 1.18 10.98 -3.54
C CYS A 67 0.21 11.28 -2.38
N ASN A 68 -1.05 10.92 -2.55
CA ASN A 68 -2.03 10.95 -1.45
C ASN A 68 -1.85 9.75 -0.48
N TRP A 69 -2.65 9.70 0.59
CA TRP A 69 -2.50 8.67 1.61
C TRP A 69 -2.80 7.25 1.12
N ASP A 70 -3.75 7.10 0.20
CA ASP A 70 -4.18 5.78 -0.25
C ASP A 70 -3.22 5.23 -1.29
N GLU A 71 -2.72 6.07 -2.19
CA GLU A 71 -1.59 5.76 -3.08
C GLU A 71 -0.35 5.31 -2.29
N LYS A 72 0.01 6.02 -1.21
CA LYS A 72 1.13 5.64 -0.33
C LYS A 72 0.96 4.27 0.31
N LYS A 73 -0.25 3.95 0.76
CA LYS A 73 -0.57 2.63 1.34
C LYS A 73 -0.48 1.55 0.27
N THR A 74 -1.12 1.75 -0.88
CA THR A 74 -1.09 0.82 -2.02
C THR A 74 0.35 0.57 -2.46
N PHE A 75 1.16 1.62 -2.57
CA PHE A 75 2.58 1.52 -2.86
C PHE A 75 3.29 0.62 -1.84
N CYS A 76 3.12 0.87 -0.54
CA CYS A 76 3.77 0.06 0.51
C CYS A 76 3.30 -1.40 0.50
N ILE A 77 2.01 -1.65 0.29
CA ILE A 77 1.47 -3.01 0.20
C ILE A 77 2.08 -3.74 -1.01
N ASN A 78 2.19 -3.07 -2.16
CA ASN A 78 2.77 -3.64 -3.38
C ASN A 78 4.30 -3.84 -3.30
N MET A 79 4.98 -3.10 -2.44
CA MET A 79 6.44 -3.19 -2.24
C MET A 79 6.84 -4.05 -1.04
N ILE A 80 5.88 -4.62 -0.30
CA ILE A 80 6.18 -5.43 0.89
C ILE A 80 5.37 -6.72 0.86
N ASN A 81 6.09 -7.85 0.77
CA ASN A 81 5.48 -9.16 0.90
C ASN A 81 5.36 -9.55 2.37
N LYS A 82 4.13 -9.62 2.87
CA LYS A 82 3.77 -10.19 4.17
C LYS A 82 3.53 -11.70 4.01
N LYS A 83 4.28 -12.53 4.72
CA LYS A 83 4.14 -14.00 4.72
C LYS A 83 3.95 -14.51 6.15
N GLU A 84 3.02 -15.44 6.32
CA GLU A 84 2.85 -16.15 7.58
C GLU A 84 4.06 -17.05 7.88
N THR A 85 4.34 -17.21 9.17
CA THR A 85 5.46 -18.02 9.64
C THR A 85 5.08 -19.49 9.51
N LYS A 86 5.66 -20.19 8.53
CA LYS A 86 5.32 -21.58 8.19
C LYS A 86 5.67 -22.60 9.26
N ARG A 87 6.65 -22.31 10.13
CA ARG A 87 7.16 -23.25 11.13
C ARG A 87 7.29 -22.56 12.48
N LEU A 88 6.57 -23.07 13.47
CA LEU A 88 6.79 -22.73 14.87
C LEU A 88 8.07 -23.45 15.33
N THR A 89 9.03 -22.68 15.81
CA THR A 89 10.28 -23.18 16.43
C THR A 89 10.21 -23.10 17.95
N THR A 90 9.11 -22.57 18.48
CA THR A 90 8.82 -22.53 19.92
C THR A 90 8.39 -23.90 20.43
N ILE A 91 8.64 -24.13 21.72
CA ILE A 91 8.25 -25.35 22.43
C ILE A 91 6.72 -25.52 22.33
N PHE A 92 6.26 -26.75 22.21
CA PHE A 92 4.83 -27.09 22.15
C PHE A 92 4.06 -26.39 23.30
N GLY A 93 3.01 -25.64 22.95
CA GLY A 93 2.22 -24.85 23.91
C GLY A 93 2.65 -23.39 24.10
N THR A 94 3.74 -22.93 23.46
CA THR A 94 4.14 -21.51 23.49
C THR A 94 3.92 -20.82 22.15
N GLU A 95 3.05 -19.81 22.14
CA GLU A 95 2.78 -19.02 20.94
C GLU A 95 3.99 -18.14 20.57
N SER A 96 4.40 -18.20 19.30
CA SER A 96 5.42 -17.30 18.78
C SER A 96 4.85 -15.88 18.69
N ARG A 97 5.50 -14.91 19.34
CA ARG A 97 5.21 -13.48 19.16
C ARG A 97 5.36 -13.00 17.70
N ARG A 98 6.08 -13.75 16.86
CA ARG A 98 6.25 -13.46 15.44
C ARG A 98 5.31 -14.34 14.61
N HIS A 99 4.20 -13.77 14.19
CA HIS A 99 3.25 -14.42 13.27
C HIS A 99 3.67 -14.22 11.81
N PHE A 100 4.23 -13.05 11.46
CA PHE A 100 4.54 -12.68 10.08
C PHE A 100 6.01 -12.37 9.84
N SER A 101 6.42 -12.59 8.60
CA SER A 101 7.68 -12.15 8.02
C SER A 101 7.43 -11.16 6.89
N TYR A 102 8.25 -10.13 6.80
CA TYR A 102 8.13 -9.08 5.79
C TYR A 102 9.38 -9.05 4.91
N THR A 103 9.17 -9.09 3.60
CA THR A 103 10.23 -8.87 2.60
C THR A 103 9.96 -7.54 1.90
N TYR A 104 10.95 -6.66 1.88
CA TYR A 104 10.85 -5.30 1.35
C TYR A 104 11.50 -5.22 -0.02
N TYR A 105 10.92 -4.40 -0.91
CA TYR A 105 11.41 -4.21 -2.27
C TYR A 105 11.53 -2.72 -2.60
N LEU A 106 12.53 -2.38 -3.40
CA LEU A 106 12.61 -1.10 -4.12
C LEU A 106 12.59 -1.38 -5.62
N LYS A 107 12.14 -0.41 -6.42
CA LYS A 107 11.93 -0.58 -7.86
C LYS A 107 12.96 0.25 -8.62
N SER A 108 13.64 -0.33 -9.59
CA SER A 108 14.47 0.38 -10.58
C SER A 108 14.16 -0.19 -11.97
N ASN A 109 13.87 0.68 -12.94
CA ASN A 109 13.50 0.32 -14.31
C ASN A 109 12.44 -0.79 -14.39
N GLU A 110 11.31 -0.60 -13.71
CA GLU A 110 10.22 -1.59 -13.64
C GLU A 110 10.50 -2.88 -12.84
N ILE A 111 11.74 -3.13 -12.44
CA ILE A 111 12.16 -4.34 -11.73
C ILE A 111 12.16 -4.12 -10.22
N LYS A 112 11.56 -5.06 -9.47
CA LYS A 112 11.56 -5.06 -7.99
C LYS A 112 12.79 -5.79 -7.45
N TYR A 113 13.61 -5.08 -6.68
CA TYR A 113 14.79 -5.62 -6.03
C TYR A 113 14.55 -5.79 -4.52
N PRO A 114 14.80 -6.97 -3.95
CA PRO A 114 14.72 -7.16 -2.51
C PRO A 114 15.78 -6.32 -1.79
N VAL A 115 15.35 -5.58 -0.77
CA VAL A 115 16.22 -4.76 0.07
C VAL A 115 15.98 -5.09 1.55
N CYS A 116 16.86 -4.61 2.43
CA CYS A 116 16.60 -4.71 3.86
C CYS A 116 15.53 -3.69 4.30
N LYS A 117 14.89 -3.97 5.45
CA LYS A 117 13.93 -3.06 6.09
C LYS A 117 14.49 -1.65 6.27
N VAL A 118 15.74 -1.54 6.72
CA VAL A 118 16.40 -0.25 6.99
C VAL A 118 16.49 0.59 5.72
N MET A 119 16.94 -0.02 4.61
CA MET A 119 17.04 0.66 3.33
C MET A 119 15.68 1.22 2.88
N PHE A 120 14.64 0.37 2.91
CA PHE A 120 13.29 0.78 2.52
C PHE A 120 12.76 1.94 3.40
N LEU A 121 12.83 1.80 4.72
CA LEU A 121 12.34 2.82 5.64
C LEU A 121 13.11 4.14 5.52
N ASN A 122 14.43 4.06 5.32
CA ASN A 122 15.29 5.24 5.19
C ASN A 122 15.08 5.96 3.85
N THR A 123 14.87 5.22 2.76
CA THR A 123 14.55 5.80 1.45
C THR A 123 13.27 6.63 1.50
N PHE A 124 12.22 6.17 2.20
CA PHE A 124 10.94 6.88 2.26
C PHE A 124 10.71 7.74 3.52
N GLY A 125 11.66 7.78 4.46
CA GLY A 125 11.50 8.50 5.73
C GLY A 125 10.37 7.95 6.61
N LEU A 126 10.06 6.65 6.47
CA LEU A 126 8.94 5.99 7.13
C LEU A 126 9.33 5.42 8.51
N LYS A 127 8.34 5.34 9.40
CA LYS A 127 8.48 4.64 10.69
C LYS A 127 7.96 3.22 10.55
N GLU A 128 8.58 2.25 11.23
CA GLU A 128 8.18 0.84 11.14
C GLU A 128 6.72 0.61 11.52
N TRP A 129 6.25 1.23 12.61
CA TRP A 129 4.86 1.10 13.06
C TRP A 129 3.86 1.60 12.00
N MET A 130 4.20 2.63 11.25
CA MET A 130 3.34 3.23 10.22
C MET A 130 3.13 2.25 9.08
N VAL A 131 4.21 1.61 8.64
CA VAL A 131 4.17 0.58 7.60
C VAL A 131 3.41 -0.65 8.08
N ARG A 132 3.68 -1.14 9.31
CA ARG A 132 2.95 -2.27 9.89
C ARG A 132 1.45 -2.01 9.96
N ASN A 133 1.06 -0.84 10.47
CA ASN A 133 -0.33 -0.44 10.55
C ASN A 133 -1.02 -0.45 9.17
N TRP A 134 -0.34 -0.01 8.12
CA TRP A 134 -0.88 -0.06 6.75
C TRP A 134 -1.04 -1.48 6.23
N LEU A 135 -0.08 -2.36 6.49
CA LEU A 135 -0.13 -3.76 6.06
C LEU A 135 -1.18 -4.56 6.82
N ASP A 136 -1.31 -4.33 8.12
CA ASP A 136 -2.30 -5.03 8.96
C ASP A 136 -3.74 -4.54 8.69
N SER A 137 -3.88 -3.28 8.24
CA SER A 137 -5.14 -2.74 7.77
C SER A 137 -5.45 -3.10 6.31
N SER A 138 -4.65 -3.91 5.63
CA SER A 138 -4.89 -4.30 4.23
C SER A 138 -5.71 -5.59 4.16
N PHE A 139 -6.50 -5.75 3.09
CA PHE A 139 -7.24 -6.98 2.78
C PHE A 139 -6.87 -7.42 1.38
N ASN A 140 -6.45 -8.67 1.22
CA ASN A 140 -6.02 -9.26 -0.07
C ASN A 140 -5.03 -8.40 -0.87
N GLY A 141 -4.07 -7.74 -0.20
CA GLY A 141 -3.08 -6.91 -0.89
C GLY A 141 -3.60 -5.55 -1.38
N LEU A 142 -4.79 -5.14 -0.93
CA LEU A 142 -5.36 -3.81 -1.19
C LEU A 142 -5.58 -3.06 0.13
N PRO A 143 -5.44 -1.71 0.15
CA PRO A 143 -5.83 -0.92 1.30
C PRO A 143 -7.32 -1.17 1.62
N ASN A 144 -7.67 -1.30 2.89
CA ASN A 144 -9.06 -1.54 3.25
C ASN A 144 -9.93 -0.30 2.94
N ILE A 145 -10.83 -0.48 1.98
CA ILE A 145 -11.75 0.50 1.38
C ILE A 145 -12.92 0.87 2.32
N LYS A 146 -12.86 0.54 3.62
CA LYS A 146 -13.91 0.91 4.60
C LYS A 146 -14.29 2.40 4.63
N ASN A 147 -13.49 3.30 4.04
CA ASN A 147 -13.74 4.75 3.97
C ASN A 147 -14.07 5.34 2.58
N ILE A 148 -14.22 4.57 1.49
CA ILE A 148 -14.58 5.15 0.17
C ILE A 148 -16.04 5.64 0.12
N ARG A 149 -16.92 5.20 1.04
CA ARG A 149 -18.35 5.55 1.06
C ARG A 149 -18.69 7.03 1.37
N LYS A 150 -17.79 8.00 1.25
CA LYS A 150 -18.10 9.43 1.54
C LYS A 150 -17.46 10.48 0.63
N GLN A 151 -16.75 10.09 -0.43
CA GLN A 151 -16.36 11.07 -1.46
C GLN A 151 -17.23 10.79 -2.68
N PRO A 152 -18.06 11.74 -3.15
CA PRO A 152 -18.63 11.62 -4.48
C PRO A 152 -17.45 11.49 -5.43
N ILE A 153 -17.41 10.39 -6.16
CA ILE A 153 -16.60 10.34 -7.37
C ILE A 153 -17.27 11.36 -8.28
N GLU A 154 -16.60 12.48 -8.58
CA GLU A 154 -16.89 13.24 -9.79
C GLU A 154 -16.55 12.29 -10.95
N LEU A 155 -17.48 11.38 -11.25
CA LEU A 155 -17.58 10.81 -12.57
C LEU A 155 -18.09 11.96 -13.41
N ASP A 156 -17.35 12.28 -14.47
CA ASP A 156 -17.84 13.15 -15.53
C ASP A 156 -19.28 12.74 -15.83
N ILE A 157 -20.21 13.65 -15.52
CA ILE A 157 -21.62 13.46 -15.75
C ILE A 157 -21.74 13.35 -17.26
N ILE A 158 -21.88 12.11 -17.74
CA ILE A 158 -22.44 11.88 -19.05
C ILE A 158 -23.89 12.36 -18.90
N ASP A 159 -24.19 13.53 -19.46
CA ASP A 159 -25.54 14.06 -19.60
C ASP A 159 -26.35 13.06 -20.44
N ASP A 160 -26.88 12.02 -19.78
CA ASP A 160 -27.87 11.14 -20.34
C ASP A 160 -29.25 11.62 -19.84
N PRO A 161 -30.13 12.17 -20.71
CA PRO A 161 -31.39 12.80 -20.31
C PRO A 161 -32.45 11.87 -19.70
N GLN A 162 -32.13 10.62 -19.38
CA GLN A 162 -33.10 9.56 -19.07
C GLN A 162 -33.07 9.08 -17.60
N LEU A 163 -32.35 9.74 -16.69
CA LEU A 163 -32.32 9.34 -15.27
C LEU A 163 -33.48 9.97 -14.48
N GLU A 164 -34.69 9.44 -14.68
CA GLU A 164 -35.73 9.50 -13.65
C GLU A 164 -35.29 8.67 -12.43
N GLU A 165 -35.66 9.09 -11.21
CA GLU A 165 -35.27 8.45 -9.95
C GLU A 165 -35.71 6.99 -9.87
N VAL A 166 -34.84 6.07 -10.32
CA VAL A 166 -35.18 4.65 -10.33
C VAL A 166 -34.89 4.00 -8.98
N SER A 167 -35.87 3.24 -8.47
CA SER A 167 -35.78 2.58 -7.17
C SER A 167 -34.49 1.75 -6.99
N PRO A 168 -33.96 1.65 -5.76
CA PRO A 168 -32.69 0.97 -5.47
C PRO A 168 -32.58 -0.48 -5.96
N ARG A 169 -33.71 -1.17 -6.15
CA ARG A 169 -33.73 -2.55 -6.69
C ARG A 169 -33.47 -2.58 -8.20
N ARG A 170 -34.03 -1.64 -8.95
CA ARG A 170 -33.88 -1.55 -10.41
C ARG A 170 -32.48 -1.08 -10.79
N SER A 171 -31.82 -0.25 -9.96
CA SER A 171 -30.42 0.16 -10.15
C SER A 171 -29.39 -0.96 -9.86
N VAL A 172 -29.74 -1.96 -9.05
CA VAL A 172 -28.92 -3.17 -8.90
C VAL A 172 -29.07 -4.07 -10.12
N GLN A 173 -30.30 -4.27 -10.61
CA GLN A 173 -30.56 -5.05 -11.81
C GLN A 173 -29.86 -4.45 -13.05
N LEU A 174 -29.97 -3.15 -13.27
CA LEU A 174 -29.27 -2.43 -14.34
C LEU A 174 -27.75 -2.63 -14.30
N ARG A 175 -27.14 -2.59 -13.10
CA ARG A 175 -25.70 -2.86 -12.95
C ARG A 175 -25.35 -4.31 -13.26
N GLN A 176 -26.20 -5.25 -12.86
CA GLN A 176 -26.00 -6.66 -13.14
C GLN A 176 -26.11 -6.96 -14.64
N ASP A 177 -27.11 -6.39 -15.30
CA ASP A 177 -27.33 -6.55 -16.74
C ASP A 177 -26.18 -5.94 -17.55
N HIS A 178 -25.70 -4.75 -17.15
CA HIS A 178 -24.52 -4.13 -17.77
C HIS A 178 -23.27 -4.99 -17.61
N LEU A 179 -23.04 -5.59 -16.43
CA LEU A 179 -21.90 -6.48 -16.23
C LEU A 179 -22.00 -7.74 -17.09
N ILE A 180 -23.19 -8.32 -17.22
CA ILE A 180 -23.43 -9.50 -18.08
C ILE A 180 -23.13 -9.14 -19.54
N GLN A 181 -23.70 -8.05 -20.05
CA GLN A 181 -23.43 -7.58 -21.41
C GLN A 181 -21.95 -7.30 -21.65
N TRP A 182 -21.27 -6.68 -20.68
CA TRP A 182 -19.84 -6.45 -20.76
C TRP A 182 -19.06 -7.77 -20.81
N PHE A 183 -19.36 -8.75 -19.95
CA PHE A 183 -18.73 -10.07 -19.98
C PHE A 183 -18.98 -10.80 -21.30
N ASP A 184 -20.18 -10.68 -21.86
CA ASP A 184 -20.53 -11.28 -23.15
C ASP A 184 -19.84 -10.59 -24.34
N SER A 185 -19.51 -9.31 -24.21
CA SER A 185 -18.75 -8.55 -25.22
C SER A 185 -17.27 -8.94 -25.27
N LEU A 186 -16.74 -9.56 -24.21
CA LEU A 186 -15.35 -10.00 -24.18
C LEU A 186 -15.18 -11.16 -25.16
N ALA A 187 -14.09 -11.12 -25.95
CA ALA A 187 -13.71 -12.21 -26.83
C ALA A 187 -13.62 -13.51 -26.04
N LYS A 188 -14.48 -14.49 -26.37
CA LYS A 188 -14.52 -15.77 -25.68
C LYS A 188 -13.19 -16.50 -25.90
N MET A 189 -12.50 -16.80 -24.81
CA MET A 189 -11.26 -17.57 -24.87
C MET A 189 -11.57 -18.98 -25.42
N PRO A 190 -10.80 -19.50 -26.41
CA PRO A 190 -11.01 -20.84 -26.94
C PRO A 190 -10.95 -21.87 -25.81
N SER A 191 -11.99 -22.70 -25.71
CA SER A 191 -12.19 -23.72 -24.65
C SER A 191 -11.16 -24.85 -24.64
N HIS A 192 -10.13 -24.78 -25.49
CA HIS A 192 -9.11 -25.80 -25.68
C HIS A 192 -8.26 -26.07 -24.41
N TYR A 193 -8.32 -25.19 -23.40
CA TYR A 193 -7.60 -25.35 -22.13
C TYR A 193 -8.38 -26.11 -21.05
N CYS A 194 -9.66 -26.43 -21.28
CA CYS A 194 -10.42 -27.32 -20.39
C CYS A 194 -10.18 -28.78 -20.78
N ARG A 195 -8.97 -29.29 -20.49
CA ARG A 195 -8.63 -30.71 -20.65
C ARG A 195 -9.63 -31.58 -19.87
N LYS A 196 -10.40 -32.37 -20.61
CA LYS A 196 -11.20 -33.50 -20.11
C LYS A 196 -10.22 -34.53 -19.54
N ASN A 197 -10.32 -34.82 -18.24
CA ASN A 197 -9.68 -35.97 -17.62
C ASN A 197 -10.63 -37.16 -17.66
N LYS A 198 -10.05 -38.31 -18.03
CA LYS A 198 -10.59 -39.66 -18.21
C LYS A 198 -11.33 -39.92 -19.52
#